data_AF-A0A1A9Z1J5-F1
#
_entry.id   AF-A0A1A9Z1J5-F1
#
_cell.length_a   1.000
_cell.length_b   1.000
_cell.length_c   1.000
_cell.angle_alpha   90.00
_cell.angle_beta   90.00
_cell.angle_gamma   90.00
#
_symmetry.space_group_name_H-M   'P 1'
#
loop_
_entity.id
_entity.type
_entity.pdbx_description
1 polymer ?
#
loop_
_entity_poly.entity_id
_entity_poly.type
_entity_poly.pdbx_seq_one_letter_code
_entity_poly.pdbx_strand_id
1 'polypeptide(L)'
;LAGPNGAGKTTTFYIIAGVLRADQGQIILNDQDISHLPLYMRVRLGIGYLPQEPSILLGISVLDNLMIALQNRSDLNKFQKYQLAQNLMEEFNINHIQKNLGHVLSGGEKRRLEIARTLAIKPKFILLDEPFSGVDPIAISNIKQIKK
;
A
#
# COMPACT_ATOMS: atom_id res chain seq x y z
N LEU A 1 0.70 15.43 5.76
CA LEU A 1 -0.56 16.21 5.78
C LEU A 1 -1.16 16.05 7.16
N ALA A 2 -1.47 17.15 7.87
CA ALA A 2 -2.01 17.11 9.23
C ALA A 2 -3.19 18.08 9.33
N GLY A 3 -4.16 17.78 10.20
CA GLY A 3 -5.39 18.57 10.37
C GLY A 3 -6.52 17.74 10.99
N PRO A 4 -7.62 18.38 11.44
CA PRO A 4 -8.74 17.68 12.08
C PRO A 4 -9.48 16.74 11.13
N ASN A 5 -10.35 15.89 11.68
CA ASN A 5 -11.26 15.06 10.89
C ASN A 5 -12.19 15.96 10.07
N GLY A 6 -12.44 15.60 8.81
CA GLY A 6 -13.22 16.43 7.89
C GLY A 6 -12.45 17.58 7.22
N ALA A 7 -11.16 17.79 7.53
CA ALA A 7 -10.34 18.83 6.87
C ALA A 7 -9.97 18.53 5.40
N GLY A 8 -10.51 17.45 4.80
CA GLY A 8 -10.25 17.08 3.40
C GLY A 8 -9.00 16.25 3.14
N LYS A 9 -8.30 15.76 4.18
CA LYS A 9 -7.05 14.98 4.04
C LYS A 9 -7.18 13.77 3.11
N THR A 10 -8.17 12.93 3.38
CA THR A 10 -8.46 11.73 2.57
C THR A 10 -8.86 12.09 1.15
N THR A 11 -9.67 13.14 0.97
CA THR A 11 -10.02 13.67 -0.35
C THR A 11 -8.78 14.09 -1.13
N THR A 12 -7.85 14.82 -0.49
CA THR A 12 -6.57 15.19 -1.10
C THR A 12 -5.75 13.96 -1.49
N PHE A 13 -5.66 12.95 -0.62
CA PHE A 13 -4.95 11.71 -0.95
C PHE A 13 -5.61 10.92 -2.08
N TYR A 14 -6.94 10.84 -2.13
CA TYR A 14 -7.65 10.24 -3.26
C TYR A 14 -7.37 10.97 -4.57
N ILE A 15 -7.31 12.30 -4.54
CA ILE A 15 -6.94 13.11 -5.71
C ILE A 15 -5.51 12.81 -6.16
N ILE A 16 -4.54 12.78 -5.23
CA ILE A 16 -3.12 12.48 -5.56
C ILE A 16 -2.94 11.03 -6.02
N ALA A 17 -3.65 10.08 -5.43
CA ALA A 17 -3.61 8.68 -5.82
C ALA A 17 -4.30 8.45 -7.18
N GLY A 18 -5.18 9.35 -7.63
CA GLY A 18 -5.97 9.20 -8.86
C GLY A 18 -7.21 8.32 -8.68
N VAL A 19 -7.72 8.23 -7.44
CA VAL A 19 -9.03 7.66 -7.10
C VAL A 19 -10.14 8.66 -7.39
N LEU A 20 -9.90 9.94 -7.10
CA LEU A 20 -10.78 11.06 -7.43
C LEU A 20 -10.08 12.01 -8.40
N ARG A 21 -10.86 12.75 -9.20
CA ARG A 21 -10.35 13.87 -10.00
C ARG A 21 -10.51 15.16 -9.21
N ALA A 22 -9.52 16.04 -9.32
CA ALA A 22 -9.65 17.40 -8.79
C ALA A 22 -10.56 18.23 -9.68
N ASP A 23 -11.36 19.12 -9.10
CA ASP A 23 -12.11 20.12 -9.86
C ASP A 23 -11.20 21.17 -10.48
N GLN A 24 -10.11 21.52 -9.78
CA GLN A 24 -9.08 22.47 -10.19
C GLN A 24 -7.71 22.08 -9.66
N GLY A 25 -6.65 22.61 -10.27
CA GLY A 25 -5.26 22.37 -9.89
C GLY A 25 -4.58 21.28 -10.72
N GLN A 26 -3.31 21.03 -10.42
CA GLN A 26 -2.46 20.08 -11.14
C GLN A 26 -1.67 19.20 -10.19
N ILE A 27 -1.37 17.98 -10.65
CA ILE A 27 -0.55 17.00 -9.94
C ILE A 27 0.63 16.69 -10.84
N ILE A 28 1.83 17.06 -10.40
CA ILE A 28 3.06 16.91 -11.17
C ILE A 28 3.96 15.91 -10.46
N LEU A 29 4.51 14.95 -11.20
CA LEU A 29 5.45 13.96 -10.71
C LEU A 29 6.65 13.90 -11.68
N ASN A 30 7.85 14.29 -11.21
CA ASN A 30 9.06 14.38 -12.05
C ASN A 30 8.81 15.15 -13.36
N ASP A 31 8.28 16.38 -13.24
CA ASP A 31 7.94 17.28 -14.36
C ASP A 31 6.85 16.79 -15.31
N GLN A 32 6.24 15.63 -15.04
CA GLN A 32 5.10 15.11 -15.79
C GLN A 32 3.78 15.47 -15.10
N ASP A 33 2.85 16.10 -15.82
CA ASP A 33 1.47 16.27 -15.36
C ASP A 33 0.75 14.90 -15.39
N ILE A 34 0.31 14.46 -14.21
CA ILE A 34 -0.39 13.19 -14.01
C ILE A 34 -1.86 13.39 -13.61
N SER A 35 -2.38 14.62 -13.67
CA SER A 35 -3.70 15.01 -13.17
C SER A 35 -4.84 14.16 -13.73
N HIS A 36 -4.75 13.77 -15.00
CA HIS A 36 -5.77 12.93 -15.68
C HIS A 36 -5.49 11.43 -15.65
N LEU A 37 -4.31 11.02 -15.16
CA LEU A 37 -3.95 9.60 -15.11
C LEU A 37 -4.77 8.89 -14.03
N PRO A 38 -5.36 7.73 -14.34
CA PRO A 38 -6.06 6.90 -13.36
C PRO A 38 -5.07 6.24 -12.38
N LEU A 39 -5.59 5.76 -11.24
CA LEU A 39 -4.83 5.12 -10.17
C LEU A 39 -3.76 4.12 -10.66
N TYR A 40 -4.13 3.17 -11.53
CA TYR A 40 -3.19 2.12 -11.97
C TYR A 40 -1.97 2.66 -12.73
N MET A 41 -2.13 3.78 -13.46
CA MET A 41 -1.02 4.44 -14.16
C MET A 41 -0.12 5.16 -13.17
N ARG A 42 -0.70 5.83 -12.16
CA ARG A 42 0.06 6.50 -11.10
C ARG A 42 0.86 5.52 -10.24
N VAL A 43 0.30 4.35 -9.97
CA VAL A 43 1.01 3.23 -9.32
C VAL A 43 2.24 2.81 -10.12
N ARG A 44 2.12 2.67 -11.45
CA ARG A 44 3.26 2.35 -12.33
C ARG A 44 4.34 3.44 -12.36
N LEU A 45 3.96 4.70 -12.16
CA LEU A 45 4.90 5.81 -12.02
C LEU A 45 5.58 5.86 -10.63
N GLY A 46 5.13 5.02 -9.70
CA GLY A 46 5.74 4.83 -8.39
C GLY A 46 4.95 5.46 -7.24
N ILE A 47 3.67 5.81 -7.40
CA ILE A 47 2.82 6.25 -6.29
C ILE A 47 2.18 5.03 -5.62
N GLY A 48 2.58 4.74 -4.38
CA GLY A 48 1.89 3.82 -3.49
C GLY A 48 0.88 4.56 -2.62
N TYR A 49 -0.27 3.93 -2.39
CA TYR A 49 -1.31 4.46 -1.50
C TYR A 49 -1.75 3.40 -0.51
N LEU A 50 -1.80 3.77 0.77
CA LEU A 50 -2.38 2.99 1.85
C LEU A 50 -3.58 3.76 2.42
N PRO A 51 -4.82 3.32 2.14
CA PRO A 51 -6.02 3.99 2.65
C PRO A 51 -6.19 3.79 4.17
N GLN A 52 -7.04 4.62 4.74
CA GLN A 52 -7.48 4.53 6.13
C GLN A 52 -8.37 3.29 6.34
N GLU A 53 -9.32 3.06 5.44
CA GLU A 53 -10.19 1.89 5.46
C GLU A 53 -9.47 0.62 4.96
N PRO A 54 -9.89 -0.58 5.41
CA PRO A 54 -9.26 -1.81 4.99
C PRO A 54 -9.31 -2.03 3.47
N SER A 55 -8.19 -2.42 2.88
CA SER A 55 -8.00 -2.55 1.42
C SER A 55 -7.55 -3.94 0.97
N ILE A 56 -7.44 -4.90 1.90
CA ILE A 56 -7.11 -6.29 1.58
C ILE A 56 -8.24 -7.00 0.81
N LEU A 57 -7.86 -8.00 0.03
CA LEU A 57 -8.81 -8.89 -0.64
C LEU A 57 -9.22 -9.99 0.34
N LEU A 58 -10.47 -9.92 0.82
CA LEU A 58 -10.99 -10.77 1.90
C LEU A 58 -11.21 -12.24 1.49
N GLY A 59 -11.46 -12.48 0.20
CA GLY A 59 -11.79 -13.79 -0.35
C GLY A 59 -10.59 -14.66 -0.75
N ILE A 60 -9.36 -14.20 -0.53
CA ILE A 60 -8.14 -14.92 -0.92
C ILE A 60 -7.12 -14.95 0.22
N SER A 61 -6.08 -15.77 0.07
CA SER A 61 -5.06 -15.94 1.10
C SER A 61 -4.15 -14.71 1.28
N VAL A 62 -3.43 -14.66 2.40
CA VAL A 62 -2.37 -13.67 2.64
C VAL A 62 -1.30 -13.71 1.54
N LEU A 63 -0.86 -14.92 1.15
CA LEU A 63 0.08 -15.09 0.05
C LEU A 63 -0.47 -14.51 -1.25
N ASP A 64 -1.71 -14.86 -1.62
CA ASP A 64 -2.30 -14.42 -2.88
C ASP A 64 -2.47 -12.90 -2.94
N ASN A 65 -2.82 -12.28 -1.80
CA ASN A 65 -2.87 -10.84 -1.65
C ASN A 65 -1.54 -10.16 -2.04
N LEU A 66 -0.40 -10.71 -1.61
CA LEU A 66 0.93 -10.22 -1.96
C LEU A 66 1.31 -10.57 -3.40
N MET A 67 1.01 -11.78 -3.86
CA MET A 67 1.31 -12.22 -5.22
C MET A 67 0.58 -11.36 -6.27
N ILE A 68 -0.66 -10.95 -6.00
CA ILE A 68 -1.41 -10.00 -6.85
C ILE A 68 -0.71 -8.64 -6.88
N ALA A 69 -0.29 -8.10 -5.73
CA ALA A 69 0.45 -6.83 -5.69
C ALA A 69 1.76 -6.90 -6.49
N LEU A 70 2.46 -8.05 -6.42
CA LEU A 70 3.70 -8.31 -7.14
C LEU A 70 3.52 -8.61 -8.64
N GLN A 71 2.28 -8.80 -9.12
CA GLN A 71 2.04 -9.20 -10.50
C GLN A 71 2.66 -8.21 -11.51
N ASN A 72 2.57 -6.91 -11.21
CA ASN A 72 3.08 -5.82 -12.05
C ASN A 72 4.60 -5.56 -11.94
N ARG A 73 5.33 -6.30 -11.09
CA ARG A 73 6.80 -6.23 -11.01
C ARG A 73 7.42 -6.97 -12.19
N SER A 74 7.67 -6.26 -13.29
CA SER A 74 8.28 -6.80 -14.51
C SER A 74 9.77 -7.14 -14.34
N ASP A 75 10.41 -6.57 -13.32
CA ASP A 75 11.80 -6.83 -12.94
C ASP A 75 12.00 -8.17 -12.20
N LEU A 76 10.92 -8.89 -11.90
CA LEU A 76 10.95 -10.15 -11.15
C LEU A 76 10.28 -11.29 -11.93
N ASN A 77 10.91 -12.47 -11.94
CA ASN A 77 10.28 -13.71 -12.39
C ASN A 77 9.36 -14.31 -11.30
N LYS A 78 8.62 -15.39 -11.63
CA LYS A 78 7.66 -16.01 -10.70
C LYS A 78 8.29 -16.48 -9.38
N PHE A 79 9.48 -17.08 -9.44
CA PHE A 79 10.20 -17.54 -8.26
C PHE A 79 10.64 -16.37 -7.38
N GLN A 80 11.20 -15.33 -7.98
CA GLN A 80 11.62 -14.11 -7.28
C GLN A 80 10.43 -13.38 -6.64
N LYS A 81 9.26 -13.34 -7.29
CA LYS A 81 8.02 -12.81 -6.70
C LYS A 81 7.61 -13.60 -5.46
N TYR A 82 7.63 -14.93 -5.54
CA TYR A 82 7.31 -15.78 -4.39
C TYR A 82 8.30 -15.57 -3.23
N GLN A 83 9.60 -15.49 -3.52
CA GLN A 83 10.62 -15.24 -2.51
C GLN A 83 10.46 -13.85 -1.86
N LEU A 84 10.17 -12.82 -2.65
CA LEU A 84 9.90 -11.48 -2.11
C LEU A 84 8.62 -11.47 -1.25
N ALA A 85 7.57 -12.18 -1.66
CA ALA A 85 6.37 -12.33 -0.84
C ALA A 85 6.67 -12.99 0.50
N GLN A 86 7.48 -14.06 0.52
CA GLN A 86 7.92 -14.72 1.76
C GLN A 86 8.70 -13.74 2.65
N ASN A 87 9.70 -13.05 2.10
CA ASN A 87 10.49 -12.07 2.85
C ASN A 87 9.62 -10.96 3.46
N LEU A 88 8.67 -10.42 2.70
CA LEU A 88 7.73 -9.41 3.19
C LEU A 88 6.84 -9.98 4.31
N MET A 89 6.37 -11.22 4.20
CA MET A 89 5.58 -11.84 5.28
C MET A 89 6.40 -12.03 6.56
N GLU A 90 7.69 -12.36 6.44
CA GLU A 90 8.60 -12.45 7.59
C GLU A 90 8.85 -11.07 8.21
N GLU A 91 9.21 -10.07 7.40
CA GLU A 91 9.46 -8.69 7.85
C GLU A 91 8.26 -8.09 8.60
N PHE A 92 7.05 -8.38 8.14
CA PHE A 92 5.79 -7.92 8.73
C PHE A 92 5.18 -8.90 9.73
N ASN A 93 5.89 -9.97 10.14
CA ASN A 93 5.41 -10.97 11.11
C ASN A 93 3.99 -11.50 10.79
N ILE A 94 3.77 -11.89 9.53
CA ILE A 94 2.51 -12.47 9.01
C ILE A 94 2.74 -13.79 8.24
N ASN A 95 3.93 -14.39 8.32
CA ASN A 95 4.23 -15.68 7.69
C ASN A 95 3.38 -16.85 8.25
N HIS A 96 3.10 -16.86 9.55
CA HIS A 96 2.31 -17.89 10.23
C HIS A 96 0.84 -17.93 9.75
N ILE A 97 0.34 -16.85 9.17
CA ILE A 97 -1.02 -16.75 8.57
C ILE A 97 -1.01 -16.81 7.04
N GLN A 98 0.09 -17.22 6.41
CA GLN A 98 0.26 -17.23 4.95
C GLN A 98 -0.94 -17.83 4.18
N LYS A 99 -1.53 -18.90 4.71
CA LYS A 99 -2.64 -19.64 4.10
C LYS A 99 -4.03 -19.13 4.51
N ASN A 100 -4.12 -18.26 5.50
CA ASN A 100 -5.39 -17.78 6.01
C ASN A 100 -6.03 -16.82 5.00
N LEU A 101 -7.37 -16.88 4.91
CA LEU A 101 -8.13 -15.95 4.08
C LEU A 101 -8.21 -14.56 4.73
N GLY A 102 -8.26 -13.52 3.92
CA GLY A 102 -8.27 -12.13 4.41
C GLY A 102 -9.40 -11.82 5.41
N HIS A 103 -10.56 -12.46 5.30
CA HIS A 103 -11.69 -12.20 6.20
C HIS A 103 -11.47 -12.67 7.65
N VAL A 104 -10.65 -13.70 7.88
CA VAL A 104 -10.40 -14.23 9.25
C VAL A 104 -9.30 -13.49 10.01
N LEU A 105 -8.63 -12.53 9.35
CA LEU A 105 -7.54 -11.78 9.96
C LEU A 105 -8.04 -10.76 10.98
N SER A 106 -7.29 -10.61 12.08
CA SER A 106 -7.44 -9.51 13.03
C SER A 106 -7.12 -8.17 12.37
N GLY A 107 -7.61 -7.05 12.94
CA GLY A 107 -7.34 -5.71 12.40
C GLY A 107 -5.84 -5.40 12.23
N GLY A 108 -5.01 -5.81 13.19
CA GLY A 108 -3.56 -5.64 13.12
C GLY A 108 -2.91 -6.46 12.01
N GLU A 109 -3.33 -7.71 11.81
CA GLU A 109 -2.84 -8.56 10.72
C GLU A 109 -3.26 -8.01 9.35
N LYS A 110 -4.51 -7.56 9.22
CA LYS A 110 -4.99 -6.88 8.00
C LYS A 110 -4.09 -5.69 7.70
N ARG A 111 -3.82 -4.84 8.69
CA ARG A 111 -2.99 -3.65 8.52
C ARG A 111 -1.56 -3.99 8.10
N ARG A 112 -0.93 -4.98 8.72
CA ARG A 112 0.42 -5.45 8.34
C ARG A 112 0.45 -5.99 6.90
N LEU A 113 -0.56 -6.75 6.49
CA LEU A 113 -0.70 -7.22 5.12
C LEU A 113 -0.88 -6.07 4.12
N GLU A 114 -1.67 -5.04 4.45
CA GLU A 114 -1.84 -3.87 3.58
C GLU A 114 -0.53 -3.13 3.35
N ILE A 115 0.22 -2.88 4.43
CA ILE A 115 1.53 -2.22 4.35
C ILE A 115 2.47 -3.05 3.48
N ALA A 116 2.53 -4.37 3.71
CA ALA A 116 3.34 -5.29 2.91
C ALA A 116 2.95 -5.25 1.41
N ARG A 117 1.64 -5.22 1.08
CA ARG A 117 1.16 -5.07 -0.30
C ARG A 117 1.56 -3.74 -0.93
N THR A 118 1.45 -2.64 -0.20
CA THR A 118 1.86 -1.31 -0.67
C THR A 118 3.37 -1.22 -0.90
N LEU A 119 4.19 -1.94 -0.13
CA LEU A 119 5.64 -1.98 -0.33
C LEU A 119 6.08 -2.94 -1.44
N ALA A 120 5.33 -4.01 -1.65
CA ALA A 120 5.61 -5.01 -2.69
C ALA A 120 5.72 -4.41 -4.10
N ILE A 121 4.95 -3.35 -4.39
CA ILE A 121 4.98 -2.64 -5.68
C ILE A 121 6.23 -1.75 -5.87
N LYS A 122 7.13 -1.68 -4.88
CA LYS A 122 8.35 -0.84 -4.89
C LYS A 122 8.04 0.63 -5.26
N PRO A 123 7.18 1.30 -4.48
CA PRO A 123 6.77 2.66 -4.77
C PRO A 123 7.93 3.64 -4.55
N LYS A 124 7.99 4.70 -5.35
CA LYS A 124 8.90 5.85 -5.17
C LYS A 124 8.38 6.81 -4.11
N PHE A 125 7.06 6.95 -4.03
CA PHE A 125 6.35 7.80 -3.08
C PHE A 125 5.24 7.00 -2.43
N ILE A 126 5.09 7.08 -1.11
CA ILE A 126 4.01 6.41 -0.38
C ILE A 126 3.13 7.45 0.30
N LEU A 127 1.84 7.41 -0.03
CA LEU A 127 0.79 8.14 0.65
C LEU A 127 0.20 7.24 1.71
N LEU A 128 0.29 7.66 2.96
CA LEU A 128 -0.20 6.92 4.12
C LEU A 128 -1.32 7.71 4.78
N ASP A 129 -2.57 7.26 4.64
CA ASP A 129 -3.70 7.84 5.37
C ASP A 129 -3.87 7.14 6.71
N GLU A 130 -3.58 7.86 7.80
CA GLU A 130 -3.55 7.36 9.18
C GLU A 130 -2.88 5.96 9.31
N PRO A 131 -1.62 5.79 8.85
CA PRO A 131 -0.93 4.49 8.80
C PRO A 131 -0.87 3.77 10.14
N PHE A 132 -0.84 4.55 11.22
CA PHE A 132 -0.49 4.13 12.56
C PHE A 132 -1.68 4.04 13.51
N SER A 133 -2.89 4.40 13.04
CA SER A 133 -4.10 4.23 13.82
C SER A 133 -4.37 2.74 14.04
N GLY A 134 -4.34 2.28 15.29
CA GLY A 134 -4.54 0.87 15.64
C GLY A 134 -3.38 -0.08 15.36
N VAL A 135 -2.18 0.43 15.06
CA VAL A 135 -0.96 -0.38 14.83
C VAL A 135 -0.03 -0.30 16.03
N ASP A 136 0.52 -1.45 16.43
CA ASP A 136 1.53 -1.55 17.50
C ASP A 136 2.76 -0.66 17.18
N PRO A 137 3.26 0.15 18.14
CA PRO A 137 4.46 0.97 18.01
C PRO A 137 5.69 0.27 17.42
N ILE A 138 5.84 -1.04 17.64
CA ILE A 138 6.98 -1.83 17.13
C ILE A 138 6.92 -1.94 15.60
N ALA A 139 5.73 -2.16 15.03
CA ALA A 139 5.55 -2.24 13.58
C ALA A 139 5.78 -0.88 12.88
N ILE A 140 5.53 0.23 13.59
CA ILE A 140 5.81 1.59 13.12
C ILE A 140 7.32 1.82 12.94
N SER A 141 8.14 1.25 13.85
CA SER A 141 9.61 1.36 13.78
C SER A 141 10.17 0.67 12.54
N ASN A 142 9.66 -0.51 12.19
CA ASN A 142 10.11 -1.25 11.00
C ASN A 142 9.82 -0.47 9.71
N ILE A 143 8.64 0.13 9.57
CA ILE A 143 8.29 0.97 8.41
C ILE A 143 9.21 2.19 8.29
N LYS A 144 9.61 2.79 9.42
CA LYS A 144 10.56 3.92 9.43
C LYS A 144 11.97 3.51 9.04
N GLN A 145 12.38 2.26 9.27
CA GLN A 145 13.71 1.75 8.92
C GLN A 145 13.89 1.46 7.42
N ILE A 146 12.80 1.31 6.66
CA ILE A 146 12.82 1.15 5.18
C ILE A 146 13.44 2.38 4.45
N LYS A 147 13.73 3.47 5.17
CA LYS A 147 14.37 4.69 4.65
C LYS A 147 15.91 4.71 4.70
N LYS A 148 16.61 3.59 4.81
CA LYS A 148 18.08 3.55 4.63
C LYS A 148 18.48 2.74 3.41
#